data_AF-A0A533UK65-F1
#
_entry.id   AF-A0A533UK65-F1
#
_cell.length_a   1.000
_cell.length_b   1.000
_cell.length_c   1.000
_cell.angle_alpha   90.00
_cell.angle_beta   90.00
_cell.angle_gamma   90.00
#
_symmetry.space_group_name_H-M   'P 1'
#
loop_
_entity.id
_entity.type
_entity.pdbx_description
1 polymer ?
#
loop_
_entity_poly.entity_id
_entity_poly.type
_entity_poly.pdbx_seq_one_letter_code
_entity_poly.pdbx_strand_id
1 'polypeptide(L)'
;PPKKMREMGFDLVITNAYITLNNHGEEAVRRGIHQIINYDGAIMTDSGGYQVLEYGKVDVDPKSMAAFEQKIGTDLAIPLDRPTGFGLSKKKAKFYVDYTLKVSKETLDNSEKNGQIWIGPIQGGEHFDLVKRSTKALVSDGFEMLALGSPVEFMESYEYKLLANMIITAKKQMPDSIPLHLFGAGHPLTIPFAVALGCDTFDSASYMLYAKHDRYIMEDATMKLDEMAYFSCNCEICSKFTPKEVMSLESQEKINKIALHNLYAIKAEVDRAKETIHEGRLWEYVLKKARSHPKLFETVEVFTQNQQYFMDTTPRFKEKAIFLFSKEDQYRPEITAFHNTVRKFKSQKDTVLIIPDGIMRPFYLSEEYNVLRKKFDKKYGDVQFCQFNPFLGIIPLEISDLYPAAHYVIPRISYREDEFSEFAVTWKKFFTNNKFKIAYLANDKFLKHYAKLLPKKIKIKFLNRVKK
;
A
#
# COMPACT_ATOMS: atom_id res chain seq x y z
N PRO A 1 1.54 8.80 -30.12
CA PRO A 1 1.51 8.10 -28.81
C PRO A 1 1.56 9.07 -27.60
N PRO A 2 2.52 10.02 -27.50
CA PRO A 2 2.60 10.92 -26.34
C PRO A 2 1.40 11.86 -26.20
N LYS A 3 0.91 12.45 -27.30
CA LYS A 3 -0.34 13.23 -27.31
C LYS A 3 -1.54 12.43 -26.78
N LYS A 4 -1.68 11.16 -27.18
CA LYS A 4 -2.76 10.29 -26.68
C LYS A 4 -2.60 10.01 -25.19
N MET A 5 -1.37 9.80 -24.69
CA MET A 5 -1.12 9.68 -23.25
C MET A 5 -1.54 10.95 -22.49
N ARG A 6 -1.24 12.13 -23.04
CA ARG A 6 -1.72 13.41 -22.48
C ARG A 6 -3.24 13.47 -22.43
N GLU A 7 -3.92 13.13 -23.52
CA GLU A 7 -5.39 13.08 -23.62
C GLU A 7 -6.01 12.07 -22.64
N MET A 8 -5.30 10.98 -22.31
CA MET A 8 -5.72 10.00 -21.31
C MET A 8 -5.52 10.46 -19.86
N GLY A 9 -4.88 11.61 -19.64
CA GLY A 9 -4.59 12.15 -18.31
C GLY A 9 -3.34 11.56 -17.67
N PHE A 10 -2.35 11.13 -18.47
CA PHE A 10 -0.99 11.02 -17.98
C PHE A 10 -0.38 12.43 -18.03
N ASP A 11 -0.03 12.99 -16.88
CA ASP A 11 0.61 14.31 -16.73
C ASP A 11 2.15 14.25 -16.69
N LEU A 12 2.68 13.03 -16.54
CA LEU A 12 4.11 12.74 -16.43
C LEU A 12 4.43 11.52 -17.28
N VAL A 13 5.50 11.61 -18.08
CA VAL A 13 6.11 10.47 -18.79
C VAL A 13 7.57 10.34 -18.42
N ILE A 14 8.12 9.14 -18.56
CA ILE A 14 9.55 8.89 -18.38
C ILE A 14 10.19 8.47 -19.71
N THR A 15 11.42 8.91 -19.94
CA THR A 15 12.30 8.39 -21.00
C THR A 15 13.70 8.09 -20.46
N ASN A 16 14.59 7.61 -21.31
CA ASN A 16 15.97 7.30 -20.94
C ASN A 16 16.93 8.34 -21.55
N ALA A 17 17.67 9.06 -20.70
CA ALA A 17 18.61 10.09 -21.10
C ALA A 17 19.79 9.50 -21.88
N TYR A 18 20.29 8.31 -21.52
CA TYR A 18 21.37 7.65 -22.25
C TYR A 18 20.98 7.29 -23.69
N ILE A 19 19.77 6.73 -23.89
CA ILE A 19 19.24 6.46 -25.23
C ILE A 19 19.06 7.77 -26.01
N THR A 20 18.58 8.82 -25.35
CA THR A 20 18.39 10.14 -25.97
C THR A 20 19.73 10.75 -26.41
N LEU A 21 20.76 10.66 -25.57
CA LEU A 21 22.11 11.11 -25.88
C LEU A 21 22.66 10.39 -27.13
N ASN A 22 22.52 9.06 -27.17
CA ASN A 22 23.05 8.26 -28.26
C ASN A 22 22.33 8.48 -29.60
N ASN A 23 21.00 8.69 -29.57
CA ASN A 23 20.20 8.80 -30.78
C ASN A 23 20.04 10.25 -31.29
N HIS A 24 20.03 11.23 -30.38
CA HIS A 24 19.74 12.63 -30.72
C HIS A 24 20.90 13.58 -30.36
N GLY A 25 21.67 13.29 -29.31
CA GLY A 25 22.85 14.08 -28.93
C GLY A 25 22.60 15.59 -28.89
N GLU A 26 23.36 16.33 -29.70
CA GLU A 26 23.25 17.80 -29.86
C GLU A 26 21.86 18.27 -30.32
N GLU A 27 21.12 17.46 -31.07
CA GLU A 27 19.76 17.80 -31.46
C GLU A 27 18.85 17.94 -30.23
N ALA A 28 18.97 17.04 -29.26
CA ALA A 28 18.19 17.07 -28.03
C ALA A 28 18.59 18.28 -27.16
N VAL A 29 19.87 18.63 -27.12
CA VAL A 29 20.35 19.84 -26.43
C VAL A 29 19.76 21.10 -27.05
N ARG A 30 19.71 21.18 -28.39
CA ARG A 30 19.19 22.36 -29.10
C ARG A 30 17.68 22.50 -28.99
N ARG A 31 16.93 21.39 -29.09
CA ARG A 31 15.46 21.40 -29.15
C ARG A 31 14.78 21.25 -27.78
N GLY A 32 15.49 20.68 -26.80
CA GLY A 32 14.92 20.29 -25.51
C GLY A 32 14.09 19.01 -25.58
N ILE A 33 13.99 18.32 -24.45
CA ILE A 33 13.40 16.98 -24.36
C ILE A 33 11.91 16.97 -24.69
N HIS A 34 11.16 18.01 -24.33
CA HIS A 34 9.74 18.16 -24.67
C HIS A 34 9.49 18.16 -26.17
N GLN A 35 10.35 18.79 -26.97
CA GLN A 35 10.23 18.79 -28.43
C GLN A 35 10.68 17.48 -29.06
N ILE A 36 11.67 16.79 -28.46
CA ILE A 36 12.13 15.48 -28.92
C ILE A 36 11.03 14.43 -28.70
N ILE A 37 10.41 14.41 -27.52
CA ILE A 37 9.32 13.47 -27.20
C ILE A 37 7.98 13.93 -27.81
N ASN A 38 7.84 15.22 -28.12
CA ASN A 38 6.58 15.85 -28.51
C ASN A 38 5.49 15.66 -27.43
N TYR A 39 5.81 16.11 -26.22
CA TYR A 39 4.96 16.00 -25.03
C TYR A 39 5.03 17.29 -24.18
N ASP A 40 3.88 17.80 -23.80
CA ASP A 40 3.67 19.10 -23.15
C ASP A 40 3.40 18.99 -21.63
N GLY A 41 3.37 17.77 -21.09
CA GLY A 41 3.40 17.52 -19.64
C GLY A 41 4.83 17.36 -19.12
N ALA A 42 4.96 16.95 -17.86
CA ALA A 42 6.26 16.75 -17.22
C ALA A 42 7.01 15.54 -17.79
N ILE A 43 8.34 15.64 -17.87
CA ILE A 43 9.22 14.58 -18.36
C ILE A 43 10.25 14.22 -17.29
N MET A 44 10.22 12.95 -16.89
CA MET A 44 11.28 12.32 -16.11
C MET A 44 12.31 11.68 -17.04
N THR A 45 13.59 11.74 -16.68
CA THR A 45 14.64 10.96 -17.34
C THR A 45 15.33 10.00 -16.38
N ASP A 46 15.38 8.73 -16.79
CA ASP A 46 16.33 7.77 -16.23
C ASP A 46 17.68 7.95 -16.92
N SER A 47 18.74 8.12 -16.15
CA SER A 47 20.13 8.30 -16.62
C SER A 47 20.71 7.04 -17.28
N GLY A 48 20.02 5.91 -17.17
CA GLY A 48 20.40 4.66 -17.80
C GLY A 48 21.16 3.70 -16.88
N GLY A 49 20.93 3.82 -15.57
CA GLY A 49 21.42 2.85 -14.58
C GLY A 49 20.95 1.43 -14.92
N TYR A 50 19.75 1.27 -15.48
CA TYR A 50 19.26 -0.03 -15.94
C TYR A 50 20.14 -0.67 -17.03
N GLN A 51 20.67 0.11 -17.98
CA GLN A 51 21.60 -0.42 -19.00
C GLN A 51 22.92 -0.90 -18.37
N VAL A 52 23.33 -0.35 -17.22
CA VAL A 52 24.46 -0.87 -16.44
C VAL A 52 24.15 -2.27 -15.88
N LEU A 53 22.90 -2.59 -15.49
CA LEU A 53 22.51 -3.95 -15.10
C LEU A 53 22.54 -4.90 -16.29
N GLU A 54 21.91 -4.49 -17.39
CA GLU A 54 21.64 -5.38 -18.52
C GLU A 54 22.92 -5.66 -19.32
N TYR A 55 23.76 -4.63 -19.54
CA TYR A 55 24.93 -4.70 -20.42
C TYR A 55 26.27 -4.56 -19.68
N GLY A 56 26.26 -4.31 -18.36
CA GLY A 56 27.44 -4.25 -17.51
C GLY A 56 28.29 -2.98 -17.63
N LYS A 57 28.04 -2.11 -18.61
CA LYS A 57 28.71 -0.81 -18.80
C LYS A 57 27.80 0.21 -19.47
N VAL A 58 27.95 1.46 -19.05
CA VAL A 58 27.51 2.67 -19.76
C VAL A 58 28.78 3.48 -20.02
N ASP A 59 29.04 3.84 -21.28
CA ASP A 59 30.25 4.58 -21.69
C ASP A 59 30.08 6.10 -21.51
N VAL A 60 29.46 6.51 -20.39
CA VAL A 60 29.26 7.92 -20.04
C VAL A 60 29.57 8.10 -18.56
N ASP A 61 30.39 9.10 -18.23
CA ASP A 61 30.67 9.43 -16.84
C ASP A 61 29.46 10.17 -16.21
N PRO A 62 29.22 10.01 -14.89
CA PRO A 62 28.05 10.61 -14.25
C PRO A 62 27.92 12.13 -14.40
N LYS A 63 29.03 12.87 -14.47
CA LYS A 63 28.98 14.34 -14.59
C LYS A 63 28.52 14.75 -15.97
N SER A 64 29.01 14.07 -17.01
CA SER A 64 28.56 14.29 -18.39
C SER A 64 27.07 13.96 -18.57
N MET A 65 26.59 12.87 -17.95
CA MET A 65 25.17 12.53 -17.99
C MET A 65 24.31 13.59 -17.31
N ALA A 66 24.68 14.02 -16.09
CA ALA A 66 23.94 15.04 -15.38
C ALA A 66 23.91 16.39 -16.14
N ALA A 67 25.04 16.77 -16.74
CA ALA A 67 25.10 17.96 -17.59
C ALA A 67 24.21 17.83 -18.83
N PHE A 68 24.09 16.63 -19.40
CA PHE A 68 23.20 16.38 -20.53
C PHE A 68 21.72 16.49 -20.11
N GLU A 69 21.31 15.88 -19.00
CA GLU A 69 19.94 15.98 -18.48
C GLU A 69 19.52 17.43 -18.17
N GLN A 70 20.44 18.27 -17.69
CA GLN A 70 20.19 19.70 -17.54
C GLN A 70 20.04 20.42 -18.88
N LYS A 71 20.95 20.16 -19.83
CA LYS A 71 20.95 20.81 -21.15
C LYS A 71 19.72 20.48 -21.99
N ILE A 72 19.18 19.27 -21.88
CA ILE A 72 17.94 18.90 -22.58
C ILE A 72 16.69 19.44 -21.88
N GLY A 73 16.81 20.06 -20.70
CA GLY A 73 15.69 20.61 -19.96
C GLY A 73 14.75 19.54 -19.41
N THR A 74 15.28 18.45 -18.85
CA THR A 74 14.48 17.47 -18.10
C THR A 74 13.80 18.14 -16.89
N ASP A 75 12.55 17.79 -16.59
CA ASP A 75 11.86 18.28 -15.39
C ASP A 75 12.26 17.49 -14.12
N LEU A 76 12.28 16.15 -14.22
CA LEU A 76 12.68 15.26 -13.13
C LEU A 76 13.84 14.36 -13.56
N ALA A 77 15.04 14.59 -13.03
CA ALA A 77 16.25 13.88 -13.45
C ALA A 77 16.74 12.92 -12.36
N ILE A 78 17.38 11.84 -12.76
CA ILE A 78 17.83 10.78 -11.84
C ILE A 78 19.34 10.64 -12.01
N PRO A 79 20.15 10.89 -10.96
CA PRO A 79 21.60 10.75 -11.06
C PRO A 79 22.00 9.36 -11.55
N LEU A 80 23.10 9.25 -12.31
CA LEU A 80 23.60 7.97 -12.83
C LEU A 80 24.01 7.02 -11.70
N ASP A 81 23.07 6.17 -11.30
CA ASP A 81 23.20 5.29 -10.16
C ASP A 81 23.73 3.90 -10.55
N ARG A 82 24.02 3.09 -9.51
CA ARG A 82 24.32 1.67 -9.68
C ARG A 82 23.22 0.85 -9.05
N PRO A 83 22.28 0.34 -9.86
CA PRO A 83 21.19 -0.45 -9.34
C PRO A 83 21.65 -1.76 -8.70
N THR A 84 21.01 -2.09 -7.57
CA THR A 84 21.23 -3.31 -6.79
C THR A 84 20.18 -4.36 -7.18
N GLY A 85 20.51 -5.17 -8.18
CA GLY A 85 19.69 -6.31 -8.59
C GLY A 85 19.47 -7.40 -7.53
N PHE A 86 18.57 -8.32 -7.82
CA PHE A 86 18.14 -9.41 -6.97
C PHE A 86 19.25 -10.47 -6.76
N GLY A 87 19.38 -10.97 -5.53
CA GLY A 87 20.38 -11.99 -5.17
C GLY A 87 21.84 -11.51 -5.12
N LEU A 88 22.11 -10.21 -5.19
CA LEU A 88 23.45 -9.66 -5.04
C LEU A 88 23.98 -9.86 -3.61
N SER A 89 25.25 -10.29 -3.48
CA SER A 89 25.88 -10.37 -2.17
C SER A 89 25.89 -9.01 -1.45
N LYS A 90 25.71 -9.02 -0.12
CA LYS A 90 25.72 -7.81 0.71
C LYS A 90 26.96 -6.93 0.49
N LYS A 91 28.14 -7.54 0.26
CA LYS A 91 29.39 -6.82 -0.03
C LYS A 91 29.29 -6.02 -1.34
N LYS A 92 28.76 -6.62 -2.40
CA LYS A 92 28.58 -5.99 -3.72
C LYS A 92 27.46 -4.94 -3.68
N ALA A 93 26.33 -5.25 -3.03
CA ALA A 93 25.25 -4.30 -2.78
C ALA A 93 25.75 -3.06 -2.01
N LYS A 94 26.57 -3.25 -0.98
CA LYS A 94 27.18 -2.14 -0.23
C LYS A 94 28.02 -1.24 -1.13
N PHE A 95 28.84 -1.82 -2.00
CA PHE A 95 29.65 -1.07 -2.95
C PHE A 95 28.80 -0.25 -3.93
N TYR A 96 27.68 -0.80 -4.42
CA TYR A 96 26.74 -0.08 -5.29
C TYR A 96 26.05 1.06 -4.57
N VAL A 97 25.62 0.86 -3.33
CA VAL A 97 25.07 1.93 -2.49
C VAL A 97 26.10 3.02 -2.24
N ASP A 98 27.33 2.67 -1.87
CA ASP A 98 28.40 3.65 -1.62
C ASP A 98 28.72 4.49 -2.87
N TYR A 99 28.77 3.84 -4.04
CA TYR A 99 28.98 4.54 -5.32
C TYR A 99 27.80 5.46 -5.67
N THR A 100 26.57 4.95 -5.54
CA THR A 100 25.34 5.69 -5.85
C THR A 100 25.22 6.93 -4.98
N LEU A 101 25.46 6.82 -3.66
CA LEU A 101 25.41 7.96 -2.75
C LEU A 101 26.47 9.02 -3.10
N LYS A 102 27.70 8.58 -3.42
CA LYS A 102 28.76 9.50 -3.85
C LYS A 102 28.35 10.28 -5.10
N VAL A 103 27.91 9.58 -6.13
CA VAL A 103 27.51 10.20 -7.41
C VAL A 103 26.29 11.10 -7.24
N SER A 104 25.29 10.66 -6.46
CA SER A 104 24.07 11.43 -6.21
C SER A 104 24.41 12.75 -5.51
N LYS A 105 25.26 12.72 -4.49
CA LYS A 105 25.73 13.92 -3.79
C LYS A 105 26.48 14.86 -4.72
N GLU A 106 27.46 14.34 -5.48
CA GLU A 106 28.21 15.15 -6.44
C GLU A 106 27.30 15.76 -7.52
N THR A 107 26.27 15.03 -7.96
CA THR A 107 25.30 15.53 -8.95
C THR A 107 24.47 16.67 -8.38
N LEU A 108 23.94 16.50 -7.16
CA LEU A 108 23.13 17.51 -6.50
C LEU A 108 23.94 18.77 -6.18
N ASP A 109 25.15 18.63 -5.63
CA ASP A 109 26.03 19.75 -5.26
C ASP A 109 26.45 20.60 -6.48
N ASN A 110 26.57 19.99 -7.66
CA ASN A 110 26.94 20.67 -8.91
C ASN A 110 25.72 21.03 -9.77
N SER A 111 24.50 20.81 -9.29
CA SER A 111 23.29 21.07 -10.08
C SER A 111 22.99 22.57 -10.20
N GLU A 112 22.50 22.98 -11.37
CA GLU A 112 22.02 24.34 -11.58
C GLU A 112 20.62 24.52 -10.98
N LYS A 113 20.35 25.69 -10.38
CA LYS A 113 19.01 26.04 -9.88
C LYS A 113 18.12 26.52 -11.02
N ASN A 114 17.74 25.61 -11.92
CA ASN A 114 16.95 25.89 -13.12
C ASN A 114 15.49 25.39 -13.04
N GLY A 115 15.06 24.88 -11.88
CA GLY A 115 13.73 24.32 -11.66
C GLY A 115 13.61 22.81 -11.89
N GLN A 116 14.65 22.15 -12.42
CA GLN A 116 14.76 20.70 -12.49
C GLN A 116 14.84 20.09 -11.08
N ILE A 117 14.11 18.99 -10.86
CA ILE A 117 14.13 18.24 -9.60
C ILE A 117 15.01 17.00 -9.79
N TRP A 118 16.07 16.90 -8.99
CA TRP A 118 16.87 15.68 -8.90
C TRP A 118 16.21 14.70 -7.93
N ILE A 119 16.01 13.45 -8.38
CA ILE A 119 15.41 12.39 -7.58
C ILE A 119 16.52 11.50 -7.00
N GLY A 120 16.52 11.30 -5.69
CA GLY A 120 17.52 10.48 -4.99
C GLY A 120 17.26 8.98 -5.16
N PRO A 121 18.15 8.21 -5.81
CA PRO A 121 17.93 6.78 -6.06
C PRO A 121 18.33 5.96 -4.83
N ILE A 122 17.32 5.38 -4.15
CA ILE A 122 17.48 4.47 -3.03
C ILE A 122 17.88 3.10 -3.57
N GLN A 123 19.05 2.61 -3.12
CA GLN A 123 19.60 1.31 -3.49
C GLN A 123 19.83 0.42 -2.25
N GLY A 124 20.07 -0.87 -2.48
CA GLY A 124 20.34 -1.86 -1.44
C GLY A 124 19.58 -3.17 -1.60
N GLY A 125 18.50 -3.18 -2.39
CA GLY A 125 17.72 -4.39 -2.71
C GLY A 125 17.20 -5.10 -1.46
N GLU A 126 17.43 -6.41 -1.39
CA GLU A 126 17.03 -7.28 -0.27
C GLU A 126 17.77 -6.99 1.05
N HIS A 127 18.84 -6.20 1.03
CA HIS A 127 19.62 -5.86 2.22
C HIS A 127 19.03 -4.63 2.91
N PHE A 128 18.02 -4.82 3.75
CA PHE A 128 17.25 -3.73 4.37
C PHE A 128 18.09 -2.73 5.18
N ASP A 129 19.22 -3.13 5.75
CA ASP A 129 20.14 -2.19 6.41
C ASP A 129 20.80 -1.22 5.43
N LEU A 130 21.05 -1.67 4.20
CA LEU A 130 21.55 -0.83 3.12
C LEU A 130 20.45 0.09 2.57
N VAL A 131 19.22 -0.40 2.40
CA VAL A 131 18.06 0.44 2.02
C VAL A 131 17.87 1.56 3.03
N LYS A 132 17.91 1.24 4.33
CA LYS A 132 17.84 2.21 5.42
C LYS A 132 18.96 3.25 5.35
N ARG A 133 20.21 2.80 5.14
CA ARG A 133 21.37 3.70 5.04
C ARG A 133 21.28 4.61 3.81
N SER A 134 20.92 4.05 2.66
CA SER A 134 20.76 4.78 1.40
C SER A 134 19.68 5.85 1.53
N THR A 135 18.51 5.50 2.05
CA THR A 135 17.41 6.46 2.27
C THR A 135 17.82 7.60 3.18
N LYS A 136 18.42 7.31 4.35
CA LYS A 136 18.85 8.36 5.30
C LYS A 136 19.87 9.31 4.70
N ALA A 137 20.82 8.80 3.92
CA ALA A 137 21.86 9.61 3.31
C ALA A 137 21.25 10.57 2.28
N LEU A 138 20.38 10.08 1.39
CA LEU A 138 19.73 10.91 0.37
C LEU A 138 18.82 11.99 0.99
N VAL A 139 18.07 11.64 2.04
CA VAL A 139 17.29 12.64 2.80
C VAL A 139 18.22 13.71 3.42
N SER A 140 19.35 13.29 4.00
CA SER A 140 20.31 14.21 4.60
C SER A 140 21.05 15.08 3.58
N ASP A 141 21.21 14.61 2.35
CA ASP A 141 21.82 15.37 1.26
C ASP A 141 20.87 16.43 0.68
N GLY A 142 19.56 16.34 0.97
CA GLY A 142 18.57 17.36 0.61
C GLY A 142 17.74 17.06 -0.64
N PHE A 143 17.66 15.80 -1.06
CA PHE A 143 16.79 15.40 -2.17
C PHE A 143 15.31 15.63 -1.83
N GLU A 144 14.58 16.31 -2.72
CA GLU A 144 13.16 16.67 -2.55
C GLU A 144 12.21 15.53 -2.92
N MET A 145 12.70 14.54 -3.67
CA MET A 145 11.99 13.34 -4.08
C MET A 145 12.97 12.17 -4.11
N LEU A 146 12.50 10.97 -3.76
CA LEU A 146 13.31 9.75 -3.78
C LEU A 146 12.70 8.70 -4.71
N ALA A 147 13.52 7.81 -5.24
CA ALA A 147 13.08 6.67 -6.03
C ALA A 147 13.63 5.36 -5.47
N LEU A 148 12.79 4.38 -5.23
CA LEU A 148 13.23 3.04 -4.84
C LEU A 148 13.66 2.25 -6.09
N GLY A 149 14.96 2.08 -6.25
CA GLY A 149 15.57 1.44 -7.41
C GLY A 149 15.59 -0.08 -7.37
N SER A 150 15.71 -0.66 -8.57
CA SER A 150 15.86 -2.11 -8.81
C SER A 150 14.69 -3.05 -8.42
N PRO A 151 13.41 -2.63 -8.29
CA PRO A 151 12.34 -3.56 -7.91
C PRO A 151 11.87 -4.45 -9.07
N VAL A 152 12.27 -4.17 -10.32
CA VAL A 152 11.80 -4.89 -11.52
C VAL A 152 12.03 -6.39 -11.43
N GLU A 153 13.26 -6.81 -11.12
CA GLU A 153 13.61 -8.24 -11.00
C GLU A 153 12.83 -8.95 -9.88
N PHE A 154 12.47 -8.22 -8.82
CA PHE A 154 11.63 -8.73 -7.73
C PHE A 154 10.18 -8.94 -8.19
N MET A 155 9.63 -8.02 -8.96
CA MET A 155 8.28 -8.13 -9.52
C MET A 155 8.19 -9.27 -10.55
N GLU A 156 9.19 -9.39 -11.43
CA GLU A 156 9.29 -10.48 -12.40
C GLU A 156 9.44 -11.85 -11.71
N SER A 157 10.11 -11.89 -10.55
CA SER A 157 10.26 -13.09 -9.71
C SER A 157 9.08 -13.32 -8.76
N TYR A 158 8.02 -12.50 -8.81
CA TYR A 158 6.86 -12.54 -7.91
C TYR A 158 7.20 -12.40 -6.41
N GLU A 159 8.33 -11.76 -6.08
CA GLU A 159 8.80 -11.52 -4.71
C GLU A 159 8.15 -10.26 -4.10
N TYR A 160 6.81 -10.20 -4.14
CA TYR A 160 6.04 -9.03 -3.70
C TYR A 160 6.17 -8.72 -2.20
N LYS A 161 6.33 -9.77 -1.36
CA LYS A 161 6.59 -9.58 0.07
C LYS A 161 7.93 -8.87 0.31
N LEU A 162 8.96 -9.21 -0.46
CA LEU A 162 10.27 -8.59 -0.37
C LEU A 162 10.20 -7.13 -0.81
N LEU A 163 9.54 -6.86 -1.93
CA LEU A 163 9.25 -5.51 -2.42
C LEU A 163 8.53 -4.67 -1.35
N ALA A 164 7.48 -5.21 -0.73
CA ALA A 164 6.74 -4.51 0.33
C ALA A 164 7.64 -4.19 1.54
N ASN A 165 8.54 -5.11 1.91
CA ASN A 165 9.53 -4.87 2.97
C ASN A 165 10.56 -3.79 2.58
N MET A 166 10.98 -3.71 1.32
CA MET A 166 11.86 -2.64 0.84
C MET A 166 11.18 -1.28 0.95
N ILE A 167 9.93 -1.16 0.48
CA ILE A 167 9.16 0.10 0.51
C ILE A 167 8.97 0.58 1.94
N ILE A 168 8.47 -0.28 2.84
CA ILE A 168 8.25 0.11 4.25
C ILE A 168 9.56 0.44 4.96
N THR A 169 10.67 -0.23 4.59
CA THR A 169 11.99 0.09 5.13
C THR A 169 12.41 1.49 4.73
N ALA A 170 12.25 1.86 3.45
CA ALA A 170 12.55 3.20 2.96
C ALA A 170 11.64 4.24 3.62
N LYS A 171 10.31 4.06 3.58
CA LYS A 171 9.34 5.02 4.13
C LYS A 171 9.55 5.32 5.62
N LYS A 172 9.97 4.34 6.43
CA LYS A 172 10.32 4.56 7.84
C LYS A 172 11.55 5.45 8.07
N GLN A 173 12.35 5.75 7.04
CA GLN A 173 13.58 6.54 7.14
C GLN A 173 13.51 7.89 6.42
N MET A 174 12.35 8.25 5.87
CA MET A 174 12.12 9.51 5.19
C MET A 174 10.91 10.23 5.79
N PRO A 175 10.87 11.57 5.75
CA PRO A 175 9.67 12.34 6.07
C PRO A 175 8.50 12.01 5.14
N ASP A 176 7.28 12.11 5.66
CA ASP A 176 6.04 11.90 4.88
C ASP A 176 5.86 12.93 3.76
N SER A 177 6.54 14.08 3.85
CA SER A 177 6.48 15.17 2.86
C SER A 177 7.34 14.93 1.62
N ILE A 178 8.21 13.91 1.62
CA ILE A 178 9.07 13.58 0.47
C ILE A 178 8.38 12.50 -0.36
N PRO A 179 8.06 12.74 -1.64
CA PRO A 179 7.46 11.72 -2.50
C PRO A 179 8.42 10.56 -2.76
N LEU A 180 7.86 9.35 -2.87
CA LEU A 180 8.57 8.13 -3.22
C LEU A 180 8.09 7.57 -4.57
N HIS A 181 8.97 7.60 -5.55
CA HIS A 181 8.81 6.90 -6.83
C HIS A 181 9.16 5.42 -6.69
N LEU A 182 8.38 4.53 -7.30
CA LEU A 182 8.69 3.11 -7.38
C LEU A 182 8.98 2.71 -8.82
N PHE A 183 10.26 2.46 -9.10
CA PHE A 183 10.74 2.17 -10.45
C PHE A 183 10.11 0.91 -11.05
N GLY A 184 9.75 0.95 -12.33
CA GLY A 184 9.25 -0.19 -13.10
C GLY A 184 7.97 -0.85 -12.57
N ALA A 185 7.31 -0.27 -11.57
CA ALA A 185 6.08 -0.80 -10.97
C ALA A 185 4.85 -0.43 -11.82
N GLY A 186 4.86 -0.90 -13.06
CA GLY A 186 3.90 -0.51 -14.10
C GLY A 186 2.74 -1.46 -14.32
N HIS A 187 2.56 -2.49 -13.48
CA HIS A 187 1.46 -3.45 -13.60
C HIS A 187 0.35 -3.12 -12.58
N PRO A 188 -0.94 -3.15 -12.97
CA PRO A 188 -2.08 -2.93 -12.07
C PRO A 188 -2.11 -3.77 -10.78
N LEU A 189 -1.36 -4.87 -10.74
CA LEU A 189 -1.38 -5.82 -9.65
C LEU A 189 -0.66 -5.26 -8.41
N THR A 190 0.42 -4.50 -8.62
CA THR A 190 1.30 -4.00 -7.55
C THR A 190 0.98 -2.58 -7.11
N ILE A 191 0.37 -1.77 -8.00
CA ILE A 191 0.09 -0.34 -7.74
C ILE A 191 -0.66 -0.13 -6.42
N PRO A 192 -1.80 -0.79 -6.11
CA PRO A 192 -2.54 -0.52 -4.87
C PRO A 192 -1.74 -0.81 -3.60
N PHE A 193 -0.89 -1.84 -3.64
CA PHE A 193 -0.03 -2.21 -2.51
C PHE A 193 1.04 -1.17 -2.27
N ALA A 194 1.71 -0.75 -3.35
CA ALA A 194 2.74 0.27 -3.27
C ALA A 194 2.15 1.61 -2.79
N VAL A 195 0.97 1.99 -3.29
CA VAL A 195 0.23 3.17 -2.80
C VAL A 195 -0.09 3.04 -1.30
N ALA A 196 -0.61 1.90 -0.85
CA ALA A 196 -0.91 1.70 0.58
C ALA A 196 0.34 1.64 1.47
N LEU A 197 1.50 1.30 0.91
CA LEU A 197 2.79 1.37 1.59
C LEU A 197 3.40 2.77 1.58
N GLY A 198 2.83 3.71 0.82
CA GLY A 198 3.23 5.12 0.77
C GLY A 198 4.09 5.53 -0.43
N CYS A 199 4.02 4.80 -1.55
CA CYS A 199 4.57 5.23 -2.85
C CYS A 199 3.60 6.16 -3.58
N ASP A 200 4.14 7.14 -4.29
CA ASP A 200 3.39 8.26 -4.87
C ASP A 200 3.37 8.24 -6.41
N THR A 201 4.44 7.76 -7.04
CA THR A 201 4.55 7.70 -8.50
C THR A 201 5.13 6.37 -8.98
N PHE A 202 4.82 6.02 -10.24
CA PHE A 202 5.15 4.75 -10.88
C PHE A 202 5.48 4.98 -12.35
N ASP A 203 6.33 4.14 -12.93
CA ASP A 203 6.56 4.08 -14.37
C ASP A 203 6.24 2.71 -14.95
N SER A 204 5.95 2.68 -16.25
CA SER A 204 5.62 1.44 -16.97
C SER A 204 6.21 1.45 -18.38
N ALA A 205 7.16 0.56 -18.62
CA ALA A 205 7.49 0.10 -19.97
C ALA A 205 6.65 -1.13 -20.37
N SER A 206 6.06 -1.83 -19.38
CA SER A 206 5.35 -3.10 -19.59
C SER A 206 4.15 -2.96 -20.53
N TYR A 207 3.46 -1.82 -20.54
CA TYR A 207 2.32 -1.61 -21.45
C TYR A 207 2.67 -1.86 -22.93
N MET A 208 3.86 -1.42 -23.36
CA MET A 208 4.34 -1.58 -24.73
C MET A 208 5.11 -2.89 -24.91
N LEU A 209 5.95 -3.28 -23.94
CA LEU A 209 6.68 -4.55 -24.02
C LEU A 209 5.72 -5.74 -24.06
N TYR A 210 4.63 -5.70 -23.31
CA TYR A 210 3.63 -6.76 -23.30
C TYR A 210 2.87 -6.77 -24.63
N ALA A 211 2.50 -5.60 -25.15
CA ALA A 211 1.84 -5.48 -26.44
C ALA A 211 2.67 -6.06 -27.60
N LYS A 212 3.99 -5.85 -27.61
CA LYS A 212 4.92 -6.46 -28.59
C LYS A 212 4.95 -7.99 -28.54
N HIS A 213 4.49 -8.59 -27.44
CA HIS A 213 4.43 -10.03 -27.23
C HIS A 213 2.99 -10.54 -27.11
N ASP A 214 2.01 -9.81 -27.68
CA ASP A 214 0.59 -10.17 -27.67
C ASP A 214 0.01 -10.39 -26.25
N ARG A 215 0.60 -9.74 -25.23
CA ARG A 215 0.16 -9.81 -23.84
C ARG A 215 -0.76 -8.64 -23.48
N TYR A 216 -1.93 -9.00 -22.95
CA TYR A 216 -2.99 -8.12 -22.50
C TYR A 216 -2.97 -7.99 -20.98
N ILE A 217 -2.89 -6.75 -20.48
CA ILE A 217 -2.95 -6.43 -19.06
C ILE A 217 -4.40 -6.40 -18.59
N MET A 218 -4.72 -7.20 -17.58
CA MET A 218 -6.00 -7.20 -16.89
C MET A 218 -5.89 -6.50 -15.53
N GLU A 219 -7.01 -6.42 -14.82
CA GLU A 219 -7.06 -5.82 -13.47
C GLU A 219 -6.17 -6.57 -12.46
N ASP A 220 -6.05 -7.89 -12.62
CA ASP A 220 -5.47 -8.82 -11.65
C ASP A 220 -4.53 -9.87 -12.26
N ALA A 221 -4.33 -9.83 -13.59
CA ALA A 221 -3.52 -10.79 -14.32
C ALA A 221 -2.92 -10.19 -15.60
N THR A 222 -2.06 -10.96 -16.26
CA THR A 222 -1.68 -10.77 -17.66
C THR A 222 -2.02 -12.04 -18.42
N MET A 223 -2.64 -11.91 -19.59
CA MET A 223 -2.99 -13.03 -20.46
C MET A 223 -2.40 -12.84 -21.85
N LYS A 224 -2.12 -13.93 -22.56
CA LYS A 224 -1.88 -13.83 -24.00
C LYS A 224 -3.20 -13.68 -24.74
N LEU A 225 -3.22 -12.85 -25.77
CA LEU A 225 -4.43 -12.50 -26.49
C LEU A 225 -5.10 -13.70 -27.19
N ASP A 226 -4.30 -14.67 -27.66
CA ASP A 226 -4.77 -15.90 -28.32
C ASP A 226 -5.44 -16.90 -27.35
N GLU A 227 -5.17 -16.79 -26.05
CA GLU A 227 -5.80 -17.58 -24.99
C GLU A 227 -7.12 -16.96 -24.50
N MET A 228 -7.47 -15.76 -24.96
CA MET A 228 -8.64 -15.01 -24.47
C MET A 228 -9.89 -15.26 -25.33
N ALA A 229 -11.00 -15.56 -24.67
CA ALA A 229 -12.31 -15.65 -25.32
C ALA A 229 -13.04 -14.28 -25.38
N TYR A 230 -12.88 -13.45 -24.35
CA TYR A 230 -13.57 -12.16 -24.21
C TYR A 230 -12.66 -11.10 -23.59
N PHE A 231 -12.89 -9.84 -23.91
CA PHE A 231 -12.35 -8.73 -23.14
C PHE A 231 -13.26 -8.42 -21.95
N SER A 232 -12.68 -8.23 -20.76
CA SER A 232 -13.36 -7.78 -19.54
C SER A 232 -13.22 -6.27 -19.31
N CYS A 233 -13.04 -5.50 -20.39
CA CYS A 233 -12.79 -4.05 -20.35
C CYS A 233 -13.73 -3.32 -21.33
N ASN A 234 -14.06 -2.07 -21.00
CA ASN A 234 -14.91 -1.20 -21.83
C ASN A 234 -14.13 -0.01 -22.42
N CYS A 235 -12.80 -0.13 -22.58
CA CYS A 235 -12.00 0.92 -23.21
C CYS A 235 -12.34 1.08 -24.71
N GLU A 236 -11.80 2.10 -25.37
CA GLU A 236 -12.10 2.38 -26.79
C GLU A 236 -11.70 1.25 -27.75
N ILE A 237 -10.82 0.35 -27.31
CA ILE A 237 -10.45 -0.87 -28.03
C ILE A 237 -11.44 -2.00 -27.71
N CYS A 238 -11.55 -2.38 -26.44
CA CYS A 238 -12.32 -3.54 -26.01
C CYS A 238 -13.83 -3.40 -26.21
N SER A 239 -14.35 -2.17 -26.33
CA SER A 239 -15.75 -1.90 -26.68
C SER A 239 -16.07 -2.09 -28.17
N LYS A 240 -15.06 -2.14 -29.03
CA LYS A 240 -15.22 -2.19 -30.51
C LYS A 240 -14.71 -3.47 -31.15
N PHE A 241 -13.81 -4.18 -30.48
CA PHE A 241 -13.14 -5.36 -31.01
C PHE A 241 -13.23 -6.52 -30.03
N THR A 242 -13.17 -7.74 -30.55
CA THR A 242 -12.99 -8.99 -29.82
C THR A 242 -11.51 -9.42 -29.81
N PRO A 243 -11.08 -10.34 -28.92
CA PRO A 243 -9.71 -10.84 -28.93
C PRO A 243 -9.26 -11.39 -30.28
N LYS A 244 -10.12 -12.17 -30.96
CA LYS A 244 -9.84 -12.76 -32.27
C LYS A 244 -9.68 -11.69 -33.36
N GLU A 245 -10.52 -10.66 -33.35
CA GLU A 245 -10.41 -9.56 -34.32
C GLU A 245 -9.10 -8.80 -34.12
N VAL A 246 -8.72 -8.47 -32.88
CA VAL A 246 -7.43 -7.82 -32.59
C VAL A 246 -6.25 -8.70 -33.01
N MET A 247 -6.33 -10.02 -32.79
CA MET A 247 -5.29 -10.96 -33.17
C MET A 247 -5.10 -11.07 -34.69
N SER A 248 -6.17 -10.83 -35.46
CA SER A 248 -6.16 -10.88 -36.93
C SER A 248 -5.63 -9.60 -37.61
N LEU A 249 -5.36 -8.55 -36.84
CA LEU A 249 -4.85 -7.28 -37.38
C LEU A 249 -3.38 -7.39 -37.79
N GLU A 250 -2.98 -6.47 -38.66
CA GLU A 250 -1.57 -6.24 -38.99
C GLU A 250 -0.73 -5.97 -37.73
N SER A 251 0.51 -6.46 -37.72
CA SER A 251 1.36 -6.50 -36.52
C SER A 251 1.45 -5.15 -35.80
N GLN A 252 1.71 -4.06 -36.53
CA GLN A 252 1.83 -2.73 -35.91
C GLN A 252 0.49 -2.23 -35.34
N GLU A 253 -0.62 -2.48 -36.03
CA GLU A 253 -1.93 -2.07 -35.57
C GLU A 253 -2.35 -2.87 -34.33
N LYS A 254 -2.12 -4.19 -34.34
CA LYS A 254 -2.32 -5.08 -33.20
C LYS A 254 -1.56 -4.57 -31.97
N ILE A 255 -0.24 -4.36 -32.10
CA ILE A 255 0.62 -3.87 -31.01
C ILE A 255 0.09 -2.52 -30.49
N ASN A 256 -0.25 -1.59 -31.37
CA ASN A 256 -0.77 -0.28 -30.97
C ASN A 256 -2.09 -0.39 -30.18
N LYS A 257 -3.02 -1.26 -30.60
CA LYS A 257 -4.30 -1.46 -29.90
C LYS A 257 -4.10 -2.13 -28.53
N ILE A 258 -3.23 -3.16 -28.44
CA ILE A 258 -2.93 -3.81 -27.16
C ILE A 258 -2.23 -2.83 -26.22
N ALA A 259 -1.25 -2.05 -26.70
CA ALA A 259 -0.55 -1.06 -25.89
C ALA A 259 -1.50 0.03 -25.36
N LEU A 260 -2.43 0.49 -26.19
CA LEU A 260 -3.43 1.48 -25.80
C LEU A 260 -4.38 0.93 -24.74
N HIS A 261 -4.87 -0.30 -24.91
CA HIS A 261 -5.63 -1.00 -23.86
C HIS A 261 -4.82 -1.11 -22.56
N ASN A 262 -3.56 -1.52 -22.63
CA ASN A 262 -2.71 -1.68 -21.46
C ASN A 262 -2.54 -0.36 -20.69
N LEU A 263 -2.43 0.78 -21.39
CA LEU A 263 -2.42 2.11 -20.77
C LEU A 263 -3.77 2.42 -20.08
N TYR A 264 -4.90 2.09 -20.69
CA TYR A 264 -6.22 2.24 -20.04
C TYR A 264 -6.32 1.40 -18.76
N ALA A 265 -5.82 0.17 -18.79
CA ALA A 265 -5.82 -0.71 -17.62
C ALA A 265 -5.00 -0.12 -16.46
N ILE A 266 -3.80 0.39 -16.74
CA ILE A 266 -2.93 1.05 -15.75
C ILE A 266 -3.58 2.31 -15.19
N LYS A 267 -4.07 3.21 -16.07
CA LYS A 267 -4.73 4.46 -15.65
C LYS A 267 -5.95 4.19 -14.76
N ALA A 268 -6.78 3.23 -15.14
CA ALA A 268 -7.96 2.85 -14.38
C ALA A 268 -7.60 2.32 -12.99
N GLU A 269 -6.48 1.60 -12.85
CA GLU A 269 -6.00 1.13 -11.55
C GLU A 269 -5.53 2.27 -10.65
N VAL A 270 -4.78 3.23 -11.20
CA VAL A 270 -4.35 4.43 -10.46
C VAL A 270 -5.56 5.26 -10.02
N ASP A 271 -6.57 5.41 -10.88
CA ASP A 271 -7.80 6.12 -10.52
C ASP A 271 -8.61 5.40 -9.45
N ARG A 272 -8.73 4.06 -9.52
CA ARG A 272 -9.34 3.26 -8.44
C ARG A 272 -8.59 3.41 -7.12
N ALA A 273 -7.27 3.40 -7.14
CA ALA A 273 -6.47 3.62 -5.93
C ALA A 273 -6.75 5.00 -5.30
N LYS A 274 -6.79 6.07 -6.12
CA LYS A 274 -7.15 7.42 -5.64
C LYS A 274 -8.58 7.48 -5.08
N GLU A 275 -9.55 6.89 -5.76
CA GLU A 275 -10.95 6.87 -5.29
C GLU A 275 -11.08 6.12 -3.96
N THR A 276 -10.42 4.97 -3.82
CA THR A 276 -10.45 4.22 -2.57
C THR A 276 -9.72 4.92 -1.42
N ILE A 277 -8.71 5.76 -1.70
CA ILE A 277 -8.15 6.69 -0.71
C ILE A 277 -9.20 7.70 -0.29
N HIS A 278 -9.85 8.36 -1.26
CA HIS A 278 -10.88 9.37 -1.01
C HIS A 278 -12.03 8.83 -0.15
N GLU A 279 -12.53 7.62 -0.45
CA GLU A 279 -13.58 6.96 0.33
C GLU A 279 -13.10 6.39 1.68
N GLY A 280 -11.79 6.36 1.93
CA GLY A 280 -11.20 5.74 3.12
C GLY A 280 -11.18 4.21 3.10
N ARG A 281 -11.30 3.60 1.92
CA ARG A 281 -11.43 2.14 1.68
C ARG A 281 -10.20 1.47 1.07
N LEU A 282 -9.05 2.14 1.07
CA LEU A 282 -7.82 1.59 0.49
C LEU A 282 -7.43 0.23 1.09
N TRP A 283 -7.60 0.02 2.40
CA TRP A 283 -7.28 -1.25 3.05
C TRP A 283 -8.13 -2.41 2.51
N GLU A 284 -9.44 -2.20 2.38
CA GLU A 284 -10.36 -3.16 1.78
C GLU A 284 -9.97 -3.47 0.33
N TYR A 285 -9.60 -2.44 -0.43
CA TYR A 285 -9.19 -2.60 -1.83
C TYR A 285 -7.90 -3.42 -1.97
N VAL A 286 -6.89 -3.15 -1.14
CA VAL A 286 -5.64 -3.90 -1.09
C VAL A 286 -5.89 -5.36 -0.70
N LEU A 287 -6.68 -5.64 0.33
CA LEU A 287 -6.99 -7.02 0.72
C LEU A 287 -7.82 -7.76 -0.32
N LYS A 288 -8.70 -7.07 -1.05
CA LYS A 288 -9.40 -7.64 -2.21
C LYS A 288 -8.38 -8.02 -3.28
N LYS A 289 -7.48 -7.10 -3.63
CA LYS A 289 -6.42 -7.35 -4.62
C LYS A 289 -5.47 -8.45 -4.19
N ALA A 290 -5.17 -8.59 -2.90
CA ALA A 290 -4.18 -9.56 -2.41
C ALA A 290 -4.58 -11.01 -2.72
N ARG A 291 -5.88 -11.25 -2.93
CA ARG A 291 -6.44 -12.56 -3.25
C ARG A 291 -6.30 -12.95 -4.72
N SER A 292 -5.79 -12.08 -5.60
CA SER A 292 -5.57 -12.43 -7.00
C SER A 292 -4.41 -13.40 -7.21
N HIS A 293 -3.40 -13.39 -6.33
CA HIS A 293 -2.24 -14.25 -6.45
C HIS A 293 -1.64 -14.65 -5.09
N PRO A 294 -1.28 -15.92 -4.84
CA PRO A 294 -0.73 -16.35 -3.55
C PRO A 294 0.51 -15.56 -3.09
N LYS A 295 1.45 -15.27 -4.00
CA LYS A 295 2.63 -14.44 -3.71
C LYS A 295 2.29 -13.00 -3.35
N LEU A 296 1.20 -12.48 -3.90
CA LEU A 296 0.73 -11.15 -3.54
C LEU A 296 0.06 -11.17 -2.17
N PHE A 297 -0.64 -12.25 -1.83
CA PHE A 297 -1.23 -12.46 -0.51
C PHE A 297 -0.19 -12.45 0.62
N GLU A 298 1.05 -12.90 0.36
CA GLU A 298 2.16 -12.81 1.32
C GLU A 298 2.45 -11.37 1.79
N THR A 299 2.08 -10.34 1.00
CA THR A 299 2.24 -8.93 1.40
C THR A 299 1.37 -8.54 2.60
N VAL A 300 0.26 -9.24 2.85
CA VAL A 300 -0.63 -8.98 4.00
C VAL A 300 0.14 -9.14 5.31
N GLU A 301 1.11 -10.06 5.36
CA GLU A 301 2.01 -10.20 6.50
C GLU A 301 2.79 -8.91 6.80
N VAL A 302 3.25 -8.20 5.76
CA VAL A 302 3.96 -6.93 5.92
C VAL A 302 3.03 -5.86 6.49
N PHE A 303 1.78 -5.77 6.02
CA PHE A 303 0.82 -4.81 6.59
C PHE A 303 0.55 -5.09 8.07
N THR A 304 0.22 -6.34 8.39
CA THR A 304 -0.11 -6.76 9.76
C THR A 304 1.05 -6.64 10.75
N GLN A 305 2.29 -6.88 10.33
CA GLN A 305 3.48 -6.72 11.18
C GLN A 305 3.88 -5.25 11.41
N ASN A 306 3.39 -4.33 10.57
CA ASN A 306 3.73 -2.91 10.63
C ASN A 306 2.58 -2.02 11.09
N GLN A 307 1.59 -2.59 11.81
CA GLN A 307 0.39 -1.89 12.28
C GLN A 307 0.64 -0.55 12.98
N GLN A 308 1.72 -0.43 13.79
CA GLN A 308 2.02 0.80 14.52
C GLN A 308 2.40 1.93 13.57
N TYR A 309 3.20 1.64 12.55
CA TYR A 309 3.58 2.63 11.54
C TYR A 309 2.36 3.16 10.80
N PHE A 310 1.47 2.26 10.35
CA PHE A 310 0.26 2.67 9.65
C PHE A 310 -0.74 3.40 10.54
N MET A 311 -0.80 3.09 11.85
CA MET A 311 -1.62 3.83 12.81
C MET A 311 -1.20 5.30 12.92
N ASP A 312 0.09 5.58 12.80
CA ASP A 312 0.62 6.95 12.91
C ASP A 312 0.36 7.77 11.63
N THR A 313 0.14 7.11 10.48
CA THR A 313 -0.12 7.76 9.17
C THR A 313 -1.58 7.68 8.70
N THR A 314 -2.44 6.92 9.39
CA THR A 314 -3.86 6.77 9.03
C THR A 314 -4.72 7.82 9.73
N PRO A 315 -5.67 8.47 9.03
CA PRO A 315 -6.64 9.36 9.67
C PRO A 315 -7.38 8.69 10.84
N ARG A 316 -7.53 9.40 11.96
CA ARG A 316 -8.25 8.89 13.15
C ARG A 316 -9.73 8.64 12.90
N PHE A 317 -10.32 9.27 11.90
CA PHE A 317 -11.71 9.16 11.50
C PHE A 317 -11.80 9.06 9.98
N LYS A 318 -12.79 8.29 9.51
CA LYS A 318 -13.18 8.20 8.10
C LYS A 318 -14.70 8.33 8.01
N GLU A 319 -15.18 8.97 6.96
CA GLU A 319 -16.62 9.23 6.78
C GLU A 319 -17.45 7.95 6.58
N LYS A 320 -16.83 6.91 6.01
CA LYS A 320 -17.49 5.63 5.72
C LYS A 320 -17.17 4.60 6.79
N ALA A 321 -18.15 3.74 7.05
CA ALA A 321 -17.95 2.57 7.90
C ALA A 321 -16.96 1.57 7.27
N ILE A 322 -16.06 1.04 8.10
CA ILE A 322 -15.05 0.05 7.69
C ILE A 322 -15.64 -1.35 7.57
N PHE A 323 -15.10 -2.16 6.66
CA PHE A 323 -15.53 -3.54 6.49
C PHE A 323 -14.50 -4.50 7.07
N LEU A 324 -14.96 -5.43 7.91
CA LEU A 324 -14.13 -6.39 8.62
C LEU A 324 -14.54 -7.79 8.18
N PHE A 325 -13.68 -8.46 7.42
CA PHE A 325 -13.98 -9.73 6.76
C PHE A 325 -13.32 -10.92 7.47
N SER A 326 -12.02 -10.81 7.72
CA SER A 326 -11.18 -11.93 8.15
C SER A 326 -10.16 -11.52 9.20
N LYS A 327 -9.55 -12.47 9.90
CA LYS A 327 -8.67 -12.24 11.07
C LYS A 327 -7.58 -11.20 10.84
N GLU A 328 -7.12 -11.01 9.61
CA GLU A 328 -6.12 -10.00 9.23
C GLU A 328 -6.60 -8.57 9.53
N ASP A 329 -7.92 -8.32 9.49
CA ASP A 329 -8.51 -7.02 9.79
C ASP A 329 -8.37 -6.60 11.27
N GLN A 330 -7.98 -7.51 12.17
CA GLN A 330 -7.70 -7.15 13.56
C GLN A 330 -6.46 -6.24 13.71
N TYR A 331 -5.57 -6.23 12.70
CA TYR A 331 -4.34 -5.44 12.68
C TYR A 331 -4.46 -4.12 11.90
N ARG A 332 -5.69 -3.78 11.48
CA ARG A 332 -5.98 -2.50 10.83
C ARG A 332 -5.62 -1.33 11.73
N PRO A 333 -5.08 -0.22 11.19
CA PRO A 333 -4.75 0.98 11.95
C PRO A 333 -5.88 1.45 12.89
N GLU A 334 -7.12 1.48 12.37
CA GLU A 334 -8.29 1.95 13.11
C GLU A 334 -8.67 1.00 14.26
N ILE A 335 -8.53 -0.31 14.03
CA ILE A 335 -8.81 -1.35 15.02
C ILE A 335 -7.72 -1.36 16.10
N THR A 336 -6.45 -1.25 15.72
CA THR A 336 -5.32 -1.15 16.64
C THR A 336 -5.41 0.11 17.50
N ALA A 337 -5.81 1.25 16.94
CA ALA A 337 -6.08 2.48 17.68
C ALA A 337 -7.21 2.30 18.72
N PHE A 338 -8.29 1.63 18.32
CA PHE A 338 -9.40 1.33 19.23
C PHE A 338 -8.98 0.37 20.36
N HIS A 339 -8.26 -0.71 20.04
CA HIS A 339 -7.67 -1.59 21.05
C HIS A 339 -6.80 -0.83 22.03
N ASN A 340 -5.96 0.09 21.56
CA ASN A 340 -5.13 0.94 22.41
C ASN A 340 -5.94 1.84 23.34
N THR A 341 -7.11 2.31 22.89
CA THR A 341 -8.07 3.06 23.70
C THR A 341 -8.68 2.17 24.78
N VAL A 342 -9.21 0.99 24.41
CA VAL A 342 -9.82 0.02 25.33
C VAL A 342 -8.82 -0.46 26.38
N ARG A 343 -7.55 -0.71 25.99
CA ARG A 343 -6.48 -1.13 26.91
C ARG A 343 -6.21 -0.10 28.01
N LYS A 344 -6.46 1.18 27.76
CA LYS A 344 -6.28 2.29 28.72
C LYS A 344 -7.56 2.62 29.49
N PHE A 345 -8.70 2.03 29.12
CA PHE A 345 -10.00 2.28 29.75
C PHE A 345 -9.99 1.90 31.23
N LYS A 346 -10.53 2.78 32.08
CA LYS A 346 -10.69 2.57 33.51
C LYS A 346 -12.15 2.78 33.92
N SER A 347 -12.65 1.85 34.70
CA SER A 347 -13.97 1.86 35.31
C SER A 347 -13.81 1.91 36.83
N GLN A 348 -14.68 2.68 37.49
CA GLN A 348 -14.80 2.68 38.96
C GLN A 348 -15.70 1.54 39.46
N LYS A 349 -16.37 0.85 38.53
CA LYS A 349 -17.35 -0.20 38.81
C LYS A 349 -16.63 -1.51 39.13
N ASP A 350 -17.18 -2.29 40.06
CA ASP A 350 -16.60 -3.58 40.44
C ASP A 350 -17.26 -4.77 39.74
N THR A 351 -18.28 -4.52 38.94
CA THR A 351 -19.02 -5.53 38.18
C THR A 351 -19.06 -5.15 36.71
N VAL A 352 -18.76 -6.11 35.83
CA VAL A 352 -18.81 -5.94 34.36
C VAL A 352 -19.82 -6.89 33.73
N LEU A 353 -20.56 -6.42 32.74
CA LEU A 353 -21.42 -7.21 31.86
C LEU A 353 -20.88 -7.11 30.43
N ILE A 354 -20.57 -8.25 29.81
CA ILE A 354 -20.10 -8.32 28.43
C ILE A 354 -21.04 -9.19 27.60
N ILE A 355 -21.56 -8.62 26.52
CA ILE A 355 -22.48 -9.28 25.57
C ILE A 355 -21.97 -9.13 24.12
N PRO A 356 -22.37 -10.00 23.18
CA PRO A 356 -22.05 -9.82 21.76
C PRO A 356 -22.58 -8.50 21.22
N ASP A 357 -21.90 -7.92 20.23
CA ASP A 357 -22.42 -6.73 19.54
C ASP A 357 -23.76 -6.99 18.86
N GLY A 358 -24.55 -5.92 18.79
CA GLY A 358 -25.84 -5.89 18.12
C GLY A 358 -25.85 -5.01 16.87
N ILE A 359 -26.97 -5.06 16.15
CA ILE A 359 -27.18 -4.29 14.92
C ILE A 359 -27.24 -2.78 15.20
N MET A 360 -27.86 -2.38 16.32
CA MET A 360 -27.99 -0.97 16.69
C MET A 360 -26.72 -0.48 17.38
N ARG A 361 -26.11 0.57 16.82
CA ARG A 361 -24.92 1.23 17.34
C ARG A 361 -25.14 2.74 17.29
N PRO A 362 -24.68 3.51 18.29
CA PRO A 362 -23.99 3.07 19.51
C PRO A 362 -24.85 2.22 20.46
N PHE A 363 -24.22 1.46 21.35
CA PHE A 363 -24.92 0.45 22.16
C PHE A 363 -26.01 1.03 23.05
N TYR A 364 -25.81 2.24 23.59
CA TYR A 364 -26.78 2.90 24.47
C TYR A 364 -28.10 3.26 23.79
N LEU A 365 -28.18 3.25 22.45
CA LEU A 365 -29.43 3.45 21.70
C LEU A 365 -30.21 2.14 21.48
N SER A 366 -29.64 0.99 21.85
CA SER A 366 -30.26 -0.31 21.61
C SER A 366 -31.33 -0.63 22.66
N GLU A 367 -32.40 -1.32 22.22
CA GLU A 367 -33.41 -1.83 23.16
C GLU A 367 -32.83 -2.90 24.09
N GLU A 368 -31.83 -3.65 23.62
CA GLU A 368 -31.10 -4.62 24.45
C GLU A 368 -30.42 -3.94 25.65
N TYR A 369 -29.80 -2.77 25.45
CA TYR A 369 -29.25 -1.98 26.54
C TYR A 369 -30.33 -1.53 27.52
N ASN A 370 -31.47 -1.00 27.05
CA ASN A 370 -32.57 -0.56 27.91
C ASN A 370 -33.09 -1.68 28.82
N VAL A 371 -33.26 -2.89 28.27
CA VAL A 371 -33.71 -4.07 29.01
C VAL A 371 -32.66 -4.50 30.03
N LEU A 372 -31.39 -4.57 29.63
CA LEU A 372 -30.30 -5.00 30.52
C LEU A 372 -30.09 -4.00 31.66
N ARG A 373 -30.09 -2.70 31.37
CA ARG A 373 -29.99 -1.63 32.37
C ARG A 373 -31.09 -1.78 33.42
N LYS A 374 -32.36 -1.86 33.02
CA LYS A 374 -33.49 -2.06 33.96
C LYS A 374 -33.34 -3.31 34.83
N LYS A 375 -32.79 -4.39 34.28
CA LYS A 375 -32.58 -5.66 35.00
C LYS A 375 -31.43 -5.59 36.01
N PHE A 376 -30.35 -4.88 35.67
CA PHE A 376 -29.16 -4.79 36.52
C PHE A 376 -29.25 -3.65 37.54
N ASP A 377 -29.84 -2.51 37.19
CA ASP A 377 -30.09 -1.40 38.13
C ASP A 377 -30.90 -1.86 39.34
N LYS A 378 -31.89 -2.75 39.12
CA LYS A 378 -32.74 -3.31 40.19
C LYS A 378 -32.04 -4.32 41.09
N LYS A 379 -30.93 -4.95 40.66
CA LYS A 379 -30.45 -6.20 41.27
C LYS A 379 -28.98 -6.21 41.68
N TYR A 380 -28.13 -5.38 41.08
CA TYR A 380 -26.67 -5.55 41.19
C TYR A 380 -25.84 -4.25 41.33
N GLY A 381 -26.45 -3.07 41.42
CA GLY A 381 -25.72 -1.79 41.57
C GLY A 381 -25.14 -1.24 40.26
N ASP A 382 -24.10 -0.39 40.33
CA ASP A 382 -23.46 0.24 39.17
C ASP A 382 -22.60 -0.77 38.38
N VAL A 383 -23.02 -1.08 37.14
CA VAL A 383 -22.42 -2.11 36.28
C VAL A 383 -21.72 -1.49 35.07
N GLN A 384 -20.53 -1.99 34.76
CA GLN A 384 -19.82 -1.65 33.52
C GLN A 384 -20.43 -2.46 32.39
N PHE A 385 -21.19 -1.81 31.52
CA PHE A 385 -21.75 -2.43 30.32
C PHE A 385 -20.70 -2.39 29.21
N CYS A 386 -20.50 -3.53 28.55
CA CYS A 386 -19.67 -3.65 27.37
C CYS A 386 -20.34 -4.55 26.32
N GLN A 387 -20.16 -4.20 25.05
CA GLN A 387 -20.30 -5.14 23.95
C GLN A 387 -18.95 -5.78 23.61
N PHE A 388 -18.93 -6.78 22.75
CA PHE A 388 -17.70 -7.24 22.11
C PHE A 388 -17.97 -7.73 20.69
N ASN A 389 -16.94 -7.67 19.86
CA ASN A 389 -16.83 -8.49 18.65
C ASN A 389 -15.37 -8.96 18.48
N PRO A 390 -15.12 -9.98 17.63
CA PRO A 390 -13.78 -10.56 17.49
C PRO A 390 -12.69 -9.55 17.09
N PHE A 391 -13.03 -8.55 16.28
CA PHE A 391 -12.07 -7.58 15.74
C PHE A 391 -11.75 -6.46 16.72
N LEU A 392 -12.77 -5.73 17.20
CA LEU A 392 -12.62 -4.55 18.06
C LEU A 392 -12.29 -4.90 19.51
N GLY A 393 -12.45 -6.15 19.91
CA GLY A 393 -12.29 -6.50 21.32
C GLY A 393 -13.54 -6.16 22.13
N ILE A 394 -13.28 -5.73 23.36
CA ILE A 394 -14.30 -5.25 24.29
C ILE A 394 -14.63 -3.80 23.93
N ILE A 395 -15.91 -3.47 23.87
CA ILE A 395 -16.43 -2.13 23.56
C ILE A 395 -17.20 -1.63 24.79
N PRO A 396 -16.56 -0.88 25.71
CA PRO A 396 -17.25 -0.23 26.81
C PRO A 396 -18.33 0.75 26.32
N LEU A 397 -19.44 0.83 27.05
CA LEU A 397 -20.59 1.68 26.72
C LEU A 397 -20.19 3.14 26.46
N GLU A 398 -19.32 3.68 27.30
CA GLU A 398 -18.87 5.08 27.33
C GLU A 398 -18.03 5.47 26.10
N ILE A 399 -17.52 4.49 25.35
CA ILE A 399 -16.74 4.71 24.13
C ILE A 399 -17.35 3.97 22.93
N SER A 400 -18.61 3.55 23.02
CA SER A 400 -19.30 2.77 21.98
C SER A 400 -19.72 3.61 20.77
N ASP A 401 -19.63 4.94 20.86
CA ASP A 401 -19.87 5.89 19.78
C ASP A 401 -18.58 6.41 19.11
N LEU A 402 -17.41 6.07 19.66
CA LEU A 402 -16.14 6.41 19.02
C LEU A 402 -15.98 5.65 17.70
N TYR A 403 -15.30 6.26 16.75
CA TYR A 403 -14.86 5.56 15.55
C TYR A 403 -13.70 4.61 15.88
N PRO A 404 -13.68 3.38 15.34
CA PRO A 404 -14.68 2.78 14.45
C PRO A 404 -15.78 1.97 15.18
N ALA A 405 -15.90 1.99 16.51
CA ALA A 405 -16.84 1.18 17.29
C ALA A 405 -18.34 1.40 17.02
N ALA A 406 -18.73 2.52 16.39
CA ALA A 406 -20.08 2.69 15.85
C ALA A 406 -20.16 2.50 14.32
N HIS A 407 -19.02 2.44 13.62
CA HIS A 407 -18.92 2.63 12.16
C HIS A 407 -18.19 1.46 11.49
N TYR A 408 -18.76 0.25 11.59
CA TYR A 408 -18.21 -0.93 10.94
C TYR A 408 -19.28 -1.89 10.45
N VAL A 409 -18.92 -2.77 9.52
CA VAL A 409 -19.76 -3.89 9.06
C VAL A 409 -18.96 -5.18 9.18
N ILE A 410 -19.59 -6.21 9.76
CA ILE A 410 -19.03 -7.56 9.91
C ILE A 410 -19.98 -8.59 9.27
N PRO A 411 -19.46 -9.67 8.66
CA PRO A 411 -20.29 -10.77 8.20
C PRO A 411 -20.86 -11.56 9.40
N ARG A 412 -22.04 -12.16 9.20
CA ARG A 412 -22.71 -12.98 10.22
C ARG A 412 -22.22 -14.43 10.16
N ILE A 413 -20.95 -14.64 10.51
CA ILE A 413 -20.30 -15.96 10.51
C ILE A 413 -19.67 -16.27 11.87
N SER A 414 -19.36 -17.55 12.09
CA SER A 414 -18.61 -17.97 13.27
C SER A 414 -17.12 -17.81 13.04
N TYR A 415 -16.42 -17.26 14.03
CA TYR A 415 -14.98 -17.08 14.02
C TYR A 415 -14.29 -18.09 14.92
N ARG A 416 -13.09 -18.51 14.54
CA ARG A 416 -12.20 -19.30 15.40
C ARG A 416 -11.58 -18.40 16.46
N GLU A 417 -11.75 -18.76 17.72
CA GLU A 417 -11.36 -17.92 18.85
C GLU A 417 -9.84 -17.76 18.95
N ASP A 418 -9.07 -18.77 18.53
CA ASP A 418 -7.61 -18.80 18.61
C ASP A 418 -6.91 -17.89 17.57
N GLU A 419 -7.65 -17.38 16.58
CA GLU A 419 -7.10 -16.54 15.51
C GLU A 419 -7.06 -15.04 15.84
N PHE A 420 -7.64 -14.62 16.97
CA PHE A 420 -7.75 -13.21 17.37
C PHE A 420 -6.81 -12.88 18.54
N SER A 421 -5.53 -12.72 18.21
CA SER A 421 -4.46 -12.41 19.17
C SER A 421 -4.62 -11.03 19.81
N GLU A 422 -5.02 -10.01 19.02
CA GLU A 422 -5.20 -8.64 19.54
C GLU A 422 -6.37 -8.57 20.53
N PHE A 423 -7.43 -9.37 20.30
CA PHE A 423 -8.52 -9.55 21.26
C PHE A 423 -7.98 -10.10 22.58
N ALA A 424 -7.14 -11.15 22.53
CA ALA A 424 -6.56 -11.77 23.73
C ALA A 424 -5.75 -10.77 24.57
N VAL A 425 -4.92 -9.97 23.90
CA VAL A 425 -4.09 -8.93 24.53
C VAL A 425 -4.97 -7.85 25.17
N THR A 426 -5.97 -7.37 24.45
CA THR A 426 -6.90 -6.34 24.93
C THR A 426 -7.74 -6.84 26.10
N TRP A 427 -8.26 -8.06 26.00
CA TRP A 427 -8.99 -8.74 27.07
C TRP A 427 -8.18 -8.79 28.37
N LYS A 428 -6.95 -9.30 28.30
CA LYS A 428 -6.07 -9.39 29.48
C LYS A 428 -5.80 -8.02 30.08
N LYS A 429 -5.46 -7.02 29.26
CA LYS A 429 -5.16 -5.65 29.73
C LYS A 429 -6.39 -4.97 30.34
N PHE A 430 -7.55 -5.10 29.71
CA PHE A 430 -8.80 -4.54 30.21
C PHE A 430 -9.13 -5.05 31.62
N PHE A 431 -9.08 -6.37 31.84
CA PHE A 431 -9.35 -6.95 33.16
C PHE A 431 -8.24 -6.74 34.19
N THR A 432 -6.99 -6.50 33.75
CA THR A 432 -5.89 -6.18 34.68
C THR A 432 -5.95 -4.72 35.14
N ASN A 433 -6.34 -3.80 34.26
CA ASN A 433 -6.40 -2.37 34.56
C ASN A 433 -7.66 -1.96 35.33
N ASN A 434 -8.65 -2.85 35.41
CA ASN A 434 -9.91 -2.62 36.09
C ASN A 434 -10.07 -3.56 37.29
N LYS A 435 -10.70 -3.06 38.37
CA LYS A 435 -10.84 -3.82 39.64
C LYS A 435 -12.16 -4.60 39.71
N PHE A 436 -12.51 -5.29 38.64
CA PHE A 436 -13.74 -6.10 38.62
C PHE A 436 -13.64 -7.30 39.57
N LYS A 437 -14.66 -7.48 40.41
CA LYS A 437 -14.87 -8.65 41.28
C LYS A 437 -15.78 -9.69 40.60
N ILE A 438 -16.74 -9.24 39.79
CA ILE A 438 -17.72 -10.11 39.13
C ILE A 438 -17.77 -9.77 37.64
N ALA A 439 -17.70 -10.80 36.79
CA ALA A 439 -17.89 -10.70 35.35
C ALA A 439 -19.10 -11.51 34.92
N TYR A 440 -20.15 -10.81 34.48
CA TYR A 440 -21.29 -11.40 33.79
C TYR A 440 -20.97 -11.48 32.29
N LEU A 441 -20.92 -12.68 31.74
CA LEU A 441 -20.60 -12.91 30.33
C LEU A 441 -21.78 -13.57 29.64
N ALA A 442 -22.10 -13.18 28.42
CA ALA A 442 -23.07 -13.92 27.63
C ALA A 442 -22.60 -15.37 27.42
N ASN A 443 -23.56 -16.31 27.36
CA ASN A 443 -23.31 -17.72 27.07
C ASN A 443 -22.97 -17.91 25.59
N ASP A 444 -21.76 -17.48 25.23
CA ASP A 444 -21.21 -17.45 23.87
C ASP A 444 -19.90 -18.23 23.81
N LYS A 445 -19.63 -18.90 22.67
CA LYS A 445 -18.45 -19.76 22.51
C LYS A 445 -17.15 -18.94 22.58
N PHE A 446 -17.15 -17.76 21.98
CA PHE A 446 -16.02 -16.84 21.98
C PHE A 446 -15.71 -16.35 23.40
N LEU A 447 -16.72 -15.86 24.12
CA LEU A 447 -16.52 -15.42 25.51
C LEU A 447 -16.10 -16.56 26.44
N LYS A 448 -16.63 -17.78 26.27
CA LYS A 448 -16.20 -18.95 27.06
C LYS A 448 -14.72 -19.28 26.86
N HIS A 449 -14.19 -19.09 25.66
CA HIS A 449 -12.77 -19.30 25.38
C HIS A 449 -11.93 -18.31 26.21
N TYR A 450 -12.20 -17.01 26.09
CA TYR A 450 -11.42 -15.96 26.76
C TYR A 450 -11.69 -15.84 28.27
N ALA A 451 -12.85 -16.29 28.75
CA ALA A 451 -13.15 -16.38 30.18
C ALA A 451 -12.12 -17.22 30.96
N LYS A 452 -11.52 -18.23 30.30
CA LYS A 452 -10.45 -19.07 30.88
C LYS A 452 -9.18 -18.28 31.20
N LEU A 453 -8.98 -17.14 30.54
CA LEU A 453 -7.81 -16.26 30.72
C LEU A 453 -8.01 -15.21 31.82
N LEU A 454 -9.21 -15.15 32.43
CA LEU A 454 -9.49 -14.18 33.48
C LEU A 454 -8.74 -14.50 34.79
N PRO A 455 -8.35 -13.48 35.57
CA PRO A 455 -7.78 -13.69 36.90
C PRO A 455 -8.73 -14.50 37.79
N LYS A 456 -8.20 -15.50 38.52
CA LYS A 456 -8.99 -16.40 39.40
C LYS A 456 -9.83 -15.67 40.46
N LYS A 457 -9.45 -14.44 40.82
CA LYS A 457 -10.19 -13.58 41.76
C LYS A 457 -11.52 -13.05 41.23
N ILE A 458 -11.76 -13.11 39.92
CA ILE A 458 -12.98 -12.62 39.29
C ILE A 458 -14.00 -13.75 39.24
N LYS A 459 -15.16 -13.54 39.88
CA LYS A 459 -16.27 -14.49 39.81
C LYS A 459 -16.96 -14.38 38.45
N ILE A 460 -16.85 -15.43 37.64
CA ILE A 460 -17.46 -15.49 36.31
C ILE A 460 -18.88 -16.05 36.42
N LYS A 461 -19.85 -15.40 35.78
CA LYS A 461 -21.23 -15.86 35.67
C LYS A 461 -21.70 -15.79 34.22
N PHE A 462 -22.10 -16.92 33.65
CA PHE A 462 -22.64 -16.95 32.30
C PHE A 462 -24.14 -16.64 32.30
N LEU A 463 -24.58 -15.80 31.36
CA LEU A 463 -25.98 -15.43 31.16
C LEU A 463 -26.47 -15.97 29.83
N ASN A 464 -27.58 -16.70 29.87
CA ASN A 464 -28.30 -16.99 28.64
C ASN A 464 -28.86 -15.67 28.08
N ARG A 465 -28.83 -15.53 26.76
CA ARG A 465 -29.34 -14.35 26.06
C ARG A 465 -30.72 -14.00 26.61
N VAL A 466 -30.92 -12.74 26.99
CA VAL A 466 -32.26 -12.28 27.40
C VAL A 466 -33.14 -12.43 26.16
N LYS A 467 -33.98 -13.47 26.14
CA LYS A 467 -34.99 -13.60 25.09
C LYS A 467 -35.86 -12.34 25.18
N LYS A 468 -36.09 -11.71 24.02
CA LYS A 468 -37.04 -10.62 23.85
C LYS A 468 -38.38 -10.99 24.48
#